data_AF-A0A536EJC2-F1
#
_entry.id   AF-A0A536EJC2-F1
#
_cell.length_a   1.000
_cell.length_b   1.000
_cell.length_c   1.000
_cell.angle_alpha   90.00
_cell.angle_beta   90.00
_cell.angle_gamma   90.00
#
_symmetry.space_group_name_H-M   'P 1'
#
loop_
_entity.id
_entity.type
_entity.pdbx_description
1 polymer ?
#
loop_
_entity_poly.entity_id
_entity_poly.type
_entity_poly.pdbx_seq_one_letter_code
_entity_poly.pdbx_strand_id
1 'polypeptide(L)'
;QPDLMTVAKSLAAGFPLSAVVGKADIMDAPGPGGLGGTYGGNPVACAAGLAVMDIMRDEKLPERAARIGSVVEERMQSWARDHEVIGDVRAVGAMAGMELVRDRKTK
;
A
#
# COMPACT_ATOMS: atom_id res chain seq x y z
N GLN A 1 -16.29 1.99 -5.24
CA GLN A 1 -16.00 1.68 -3.83
C GLN A 1 -16.04 0.17 -3.67
N PRO A 2 -15.05 -0.47 -3.04
CA PRO A 2 -15.09 -1.91 -2.81
C PRO A 2 -16.13 -2.28 -1.74
N ASP A 3 -16.75 -3.45 -1.88
CA ASP A 3 -17.65 -4.01 -0.87
C ASP A 3 -16.88 -4.55 0.34
N LEU A 4 -15.67 -5.06 0.09
CA LEU A 4 -14.69 -5.57 1.04
C LEU A 4 -13.28 -5.16 0.63
N MET A 5 -12.44 -4.81 1.59
CA MET A 5 -11.01 -4.54 1.42
C MET A 5 -10.19 -5.22 2.51
N THR A 6 -8.98 -5.62 2.17
CA THR A 6 -8.00 -6.15 3.12
C THR A 6 -6.90 -5.14 3.34
N VAL A 7 -6.47 -5.00 4.59
CA VAL A 7 -5.37 -4.10 4.99
C VAL A 7 -4.44 -4.82 5.96
N ALA A 8 -3.15 -4.53 5.89
CA ALA A 8 -2.09 -5.11 6.72
C ALA A 8 -0.81 -4.28 6.53
N LYS A 9 0.36 -4.92 6.45
CA LYS A 9 1.67 -4.30 6.14
C LYS A 9 1.93 -3.06 7.01
N SER A 10 1.81 -1.86 6.43
CA SER A 10 2.08 -0.59 7.08
C SER A 10 1.03 -0.19 8.13
N LEU A 11 -0.10 -0.90 8.22
CA LEU A 11 -1.19 -0.61 9.17
C LEU A 11 -0.72 -0.43 10.62
N ALA A 12 0.34 -1.15 11.02
CA ALA A 12 0.93 -1.03 12.35
C ALA A 12 2.48 -0.97 12.31
N ALA A 13 3.05 -0.38 11.25
CA ALA A 13 4.48 -0.17 11.08
C ALA A 13 5.38 -1.40 11.39
N GLY A 14 4.93 -2.59 10.97
CA GLY A 14 5.67 -3.84 11.15
C GLY A 14 5.19 -4.71 12.32
N PHE A 15 4.37 -4.20 13.23
CA PHE A 15 3.67 -5.05 14.20
C PHE A 15 2.63 -5.94 13.48
N PRO A 16 2.41 -7.20 13.90
CA PRO A 16 1.44 -8.08 13.27
C PRO A 16 0.00 -7.59 13.46
N LEU A 17 -0.53 -6.87 12.47
CA LEU A 17 -1.92 -6.45 12.40
C LEU A 17 -2.43 -6.50 10.96
N SER A 18 -3.62 -7.03 10.80
CA SER A 18 -4.40 -6.95 9.57
C SER A 18 -5.86 -6.68 9.89
N ALA A 19 -6.62 -6.21 8.90
CA ALA A 19 -8.06 -6.09 9.00
C ALA A 19 -8.73 -6.43 7.67
N VAL A 20 -9.96 -6.90 7.78
CA VAL A 20 -10.92 -6.97 6.68
C VAL A 20 -11.96 -5.90 6.97
N VAL A 21 -12.10 -4.94 6.06
CA VAL A 21 -13.02 -3.81 6.19
C VAL A 21 -14.06 -3.93 5.10
N GLY A 22 -15.34 -3.90 5.44
CA GLY A 22 -16.42 -4.06 4.47
C GLY A 22 -17.67 -3.30 4.87
N LYS A 23 -18.68 -3.38 4.01
CA LYS A 23 -20.03 -2.88 4.32
C LYS A 23 -20.61 -3.65 5.51
N ALA A 24 -21.43 -2.97 6.31
CA ALA A 24 -21.98 -3.51 7.56
C ALA A 24 -22.77 -4.81 7.33
N ASP A 25 -23.64 -4.84 6.33
CA ASP A 25 -24.43 -6.03 5.95
C ASP A 25 -23.56 -7.26 5.59
N ILE A 26 -22.37 -7.03 5.05
CA ILE A 26 -21.39 -8.09 4.76
C ILE A 26 -20.62 -8.50 6.03
N MET A 27 -20.19 -7.53 6.83
CA MET A 27 -19.39 -7.80 8.04
C MET A 27 -20.21 -8.39 9.19
N ASP A 28 -21.51 -8.12 9.23
CA ASP A 28 -22.47 -8.62 10.24
C ASP A 28 -23.11 -9.96 9.83
N ALA A 29 -22.89 -10.43 8.60
CA ALA A 29 -23.45 -11.69 8.11
C ALA A 29 -22.93 -12.95 8.85
N PRO A 30 -21.64 -13.04 9.26
CA PRO A 30 -21.17 -14.16 10.06
C PRO A 30 -21.80 -14.17 11.46
N GLY A 31 -22.31 -15.32 11.90
CA GLY A 31 -22.83 -15.48 13.26
C GLY A 31 -21.74 -15.39 14.33
N PRO A 32 -22.11 -15.39 15.62
CA PRO A 32 -21.15 -15.36 16.73
C PRO A 32 -20.08 -16.46 16.60
N GLY A 33 -18.81 -16.05 16.66
CA GLY A 33 -17.65 -16.96 16.48
C GLY A 33 -17.32 -17.28 15.01
N GLY A 34 -18.11 -16.81 14.05
CA GLY A 34 -17.84 -16.98 12.61
C GLY A 34 -16.60 -16.21 12.12
N LEU A 35 -16.20 -15.16 12.86
CA LEU A 35 -14.92 -14.48 12.72
C LEU A 35 -14.23 -14.48 14.08
N GLY A 36 -13.03 -15.05 14.15
CA GLY A 36 -12.28 -15.15 15.40
C GLY A 36 -10.82 -15.51 15.17
N GLY A 37 -10.04 -15.44 16.25
CA GLY A 37 -8.63 -15.80 16.26
C GLY A 37 -7.96 -15.34 17.54
N THR A 38 -7.04 -16.14 18.08
CA THR A 38 -6.44 -15.92 19.40
C THR A 38 -5.67 -14.59 19.50
N TYR A 39 -5.01 -14.19 18.43
CA TYR A 39 -4.15 -13.00 18.40
C TYR A 39 -4.70 -11.85 17.55
N GLY A 40 -5.90 -12.01 16.99
CA GLY A 40 -6.57 -10.95 16.25
C GLY A 40 -6.84 -9.75 17.15
N GLY A 41 -6.54 -8.54 16.67
CA GLY A 41 -6.74 -7.32 17.45
C GLY A 41 -5.85 -7.20 18.68
N ASN A 42 -4.63 -7.77 18.64
CA ASN A 42 -3.66 -7.64 19.73
C ASN A 42 -3.50 -6.15 20.16
N PRO A 43 -3.61 -5.83 21.46
CA PRO A 43 -3.68 -4.45 21.93
C PRO A 43 -2.40 -3.64 21.65
N VAL A 44 -1.23 -4.27 21.66
CA VAL A 44 0.05 -3.60 21.33
C VAL A 44 0.09 -3.25 19.84
N ALA A 45 -0.33 -4.18 18.98
CA ALA A 45 -0.40 -3.93 17.54
C ALA A 45 -1.45 -2.86 17.21
N CYS A 46 -2.59 -2.84 17.90
CA CYS A 46 -3.61 -1.79 17.78
C CYS A 46 -3.08 -0.42 18.20
N ALA A 47 -2.34 -0.34 19.31
CA ALA A 47 -1.71 0.92 19.75
C ALA A 47 -0.69 1.43 18.73
N ALA A 48 0.12 0.55 18.15
CA ALA A 48 1.02 0.90 17.06
C ALA A 48 0.26 1.41 15.82
N GLY A 49 -0.87 0.78 15.47
CA GLY A 49 -1.70 1.22 14.34
C GLY A 49 -2.34 2.59 14.55
N LEU A 50 -2.80 2.91 15.76
CA LEU A 50 -3.29 4.25 16.09
C LEU A 50 -2.20 5.31 15.92
N ALA A 51 -1.01 5.05 16.46
CA ALA A 51 0.14 5.95 16.31
C ALA A 51 0.55 6.14 14.84
N VAL A 52 0.50 5.09 14.02
CA VAL A 52 0.73 5.19 12.57
C VAL A 52 -0.28 6.10 11.91
N MET A 53 -1.57 5.96 12.23
CA MET A 53 -2.61 6.81 11.64
C MET A 53 -2.43 8.29 12.01
N ASP A 54 -2.06 8.57 13.27
CA ASP A 54 -1.74 9.94 13.70
C ASP A 54 -0.55 10.52 12.93
N ILE A 55 0.56 9.78 12.84
CA ILE A 55 1.73 10.20 12.06
C ILE A 55 1.37 10.42 10.57
N MET A 56 0.62 9.49 9.97
CA MET A 56 0.25 9.55 8.57
C MET A 56 -0.56 10.82 8.23
N ARG A 57 -1.45 11.23 9.15
CA ARG A 57 -2.24 12.46 9.07
C ARG A 57 -1.38 13.70 9.36
N ASP A 58 -0.67 13.72 10.48
CA ASP A 58 -0.02 14.92 11.00
C ASP A 58 1.20 15.31 10.15
N GLU A 59 1.94 14.32 9.64
CA GLU A 59 3.07 14.54 8.72
C GLU A 59 2.67 14.60 7.24
N LYS A 60 1.38 14.45 6.91
CA LYS A 60 0.87 14.49 5.52
C LYS A 60 1.62 13.53 4.61
N LEU A 61 1.77 12.28 5.08
CA LEU A 61 2.55 11.28 4.38
C LEU A 61 2.01 10.93 2.98
N PRO A 62 0.68 10.90 2.72
CA PRO A 62 0.16 10.71 1.37
C PRO A 62 0.64 11.79 0.37
N GLU A 63 0.61 13.06 0.77
CA GLU A 63 1.08 14.19 -0.04
C GLU A 63 2.59 14.14 -0.23
N ARG A 64 3.33 13.77 0.82
CA ARG A 64 4.76 13.54 0.73
C ARG A 64 5.08 12.40 -0.23
N ALA A 65 4.31 11.31 -0.21
CA ALA A 65 4.46 10.18 -1.11
C ALA A 65 4.18 10.57 -2.56
N ALA A 66 3.18 11.43 -2.83
CA ALA A 66 2.93 11.98 -4.16
C ALA A 66 4.14 12.77 -4.68
N ARG A 67 4.71 13.65 -3.86
CA ARG A 67 5.92 14.42 -4.23
C ARG A 67 7.13 13.53 -4.49
N ILE A 68 7.37 12.53 -3.64
CA ILE A 68 8.46 11.56 -3.83
C ILE A 68 8.26 10.80 -5.15
N GLY A 69 7.02 10.36 -5.40
CA GLY A 69 6.63 9.70 -6.64
C GLY A 69 7.00 10.48 -7.88
N SER A 70 6.62 11.76 -7.94
CA SER A 70 6.93 12.63 -9.09
C SER A 70 8.43 12.75 -9.34
N VAL A 71 9.24 12.92 -8.29
CA VAL A 71 10.71 13.03 -8.42
C VAL A 71 11.33 11.71 -8.92
N VAL A 72 10.87 10.58 -8.38
CA VAL A 72 11.35 9.25 -8.78
C VAL A 72 10.95 8.95 -10.22
N GLU A 73 9.70 9.21 -10.59
CA GLU A 73 9.18 8.98 -11.93
C GLU A 73 9.91 9.81 -12.99
N GLU A 74 10.12 11.11 -12.76
CA GLU A 74 10.86 11.99 -13.67
C GLU A 74 12.27 11.45 -13.95
N ARG A 75 12.95 11.01 -12.89
CA ARG A 75 14.30 10.41 -12.99
C ARG A 75 14.28 9.08 -13.74
N MET A 76 13.32 8.20 -13.45
CA MET A 76 13.20 6.92 -14.15
C MET A 76 12.88 7.12 -15.63
N GLN A 77 12.04 8.09 -15.97
CA GLN A 77 11.72 8.46 -17.34
C GLN A 77 12.95 9.02 -18.10
N SER A 78 13.85 9.75 -17.43
CA SER A 78 15.10 10.17 -18.08
C SER A 78 15.96 8.98 -18.46
N TRP A 79 16.14 8.02 -17.54
CA TRP A 79 16.86 6.79 -17.83
C TRP A 79 16.21 5.97 -18.94
N ALA A 80 14.88 5.92 -18.99
CA ALA A 80 14.16 5.25 -20.07
C ALA A 80 14.44 5.88 -21.45
N ARG A 81 14.77 7.17 -21.54
CA ARG A 81 15.21 7.79 -22.80
C ARG A 81 16.64 7.39 -23.16
N ASP A 82 17.50 7.22 -22.16
CA ASP A 82 18.94 6.99 -22.35
C ASP A 82 19.32 5.50 -22.48
N HIS A 83 18.46 4.58 -22.03
CA HIS A 83 18.77 3.15 -21.96
C HIS A 83 17.68 2.26 -22.56
N GLU A 84 17.96 1.63 -23.70
CA GLU A 84 17.01 0.75 -24.42
C GLU A 84 16.49 -0.43 -23.59
N VAL A 85 17.28 -0.90 -22.61
CA VAL A 85 16.90 -1.99 -21.69
C VAL A 85 15.67 -1.65 -20.84
N ILE A 86 15.34 -0.37 -20.65
CA ILE A 86 14.16 0.04 -19.88
C ILE A 86 12.95 0.07 -20.84
N GLY A 87 12.01 -0.86 -20.66
CA GLY A 87 10.83 -1.01 -21.52
C GLY A 87 9.58 -0.31 -21.01
N ASP A 88 9.49 -0.06 -19.70
CA ASP A 88 8.36 0.64 -19.08
C ASP A 88 8.76 1.29 -17.75
N VAL A 89 8.12 2.40 -17.42
CA VAL A 89 8.23 3.09 -16.13
C VAL A 89 6.82 3.44 -15.67
N ARG A 90 6.49 3.05 -14.44
CA ARG A 90 5.17 3.26 -13.84
C ARG A 90 5.31 3.70 -12.40
N ALA A 91 4.58 4.72 -11.99
CA ALA A 91 4.57 5.20 -10.62
C ALA A 91 3.17 5.65 -10.19
N VAL A 92 2.82 5.39 -8.93
CA VAL A 92 1.65 5.94 -8.25
C VAL A 92 2.05 6.27 -6.82
N GLY A 93 2.14 7.57 -6.50
CA GLY A 93 2.72 8.02 -5.24
C GLY A 93 4.13 7.47 -5.05
N ALA A 94 4.48 7.04 -3.83
CA ALA A 94 5.81 6.47 -3.54
C ALA A 94 5.98 4.99 -3.96
N MET A 95 5.06 4.44 -4.77
CA MET A 95 5.18 3.11 -5.36
C MET A 95 5.57 3.24 -6.83
N ALA A 96 6.80 2.88 -7.17
CA ALA A 96 7.34 2.96 -8.53
C ALA A 96 7.88 1.61 -9.00
N GLY A 97 7.82 1.37 -10.30
CA GLY A 97 8.35 0.19 -10.97
C GLY A 97 8.99 0.55 -12.31
N MET A 98 10.11 -0.13 -12.60
CA MET A 98 10.82 -0.04 -13.87
C MET A 98 10.96 -1.45 -14.44
N GLU A 99 10.49 -1.64 -15.67
CA GLU A 99 10.54 -2.93 -16.35
C GLU A 99 11.74 -2.98 -17.27
N LEU A 100 12.55 -4.03 -17.12
CA LEU A 100 13.73 -4.27 -17.92
C LEU A 100 13.44 -5.35 -18.97
N VAL A 101 13.74 -5.05 -20.23
CA VAL A 101 13.44 -5.88 -21.39
C VAL A 101 14.68 -6.09 -22.24
N ARG A 102 14.68 -7.17 -23.03
CA ARG A 102 15.73 -7.41 -24.03
C ARG A 102 15.50 -6.61 -25.31
N ASP A 103 14.24 -6.47 -25.72
CA ASP A 103 13.80 -5.67 -26.87
C ASP A 103 12.44 -5.04 -26.55
N ARG A 104 12.35 -3.71 -26.71
CA ARG A 104 11.13 -2.94 -26.43
C ARG A 104 9.95 -3.30 -27.35
N LYS A 105 10.23 -3.78 -28.56
CA LYS A 105 9.21 -4.15 -29.55
C LYS A 105 8.54 -5.47 -29.22
N THR A 106 9.27 -6.39 -28.57
CA THR A 106 8.80 -7.75 -28.30
C THR A 106 8.45 -8.02 -26.85
N LYS A 107 8.64 -7.02 -25.95
CA LYS A 107 8.48 -7.06 -24.48
C LYS A 107 8.49 -8.45 -23.85
#